data_AF-A0A951K2A3-F1
#
_entry.id   AF-A0A951K2A3-F1
#
_cell.length_a   1.000
_cell.length_b   1.000
_cell.length_c   1.000
_cell.angle_alpha   90.00
_cell.angle_beta   90.00
_cell.angle_gamma   90.00
#
_symmetry.space_group_name_H-M   'P 1'
#
loop_
_entity.id
_entity.type
_entity.pdbx_description
1 polymer ?
#
loop_
_entity_poly.entity_id
_entity_poly.type
_entity_poly.pdbx_seq_one_letter_code
_entity_poly.pdbx_strand_id
1 'polypeptide(L)'
;MASITWDEMVDAAQRGGWTTYLGTADGDGRPHVAVVAPGFEHGTIWFATRASSKKCRNLRENTRVAFHWPVGNSDAPGELAAWGTATMG
;
A
#
# COMPACT_ATOMS: atom_id res chain seq x y z
N MET A 1 15.35 -5.34 -10.19
CA MET A 1 13.94 -5.79 -10.17
C MET A 1 13.29 -5.30 -11.43
N ALA A 2 12.54 -6.15 -12.14
CA ALA A 2 11.77 -5.69 -13.29
C ALA A 2 10.66 -4.76 -12.78
N SER A 3 10.56 -3.56 -13.35
CA SER A 3 9.41 -2.69 -13.11
C SER A 3 8.26 -3.22 -13.96
N ILE A 4 7.11 -3.46 -13.34
CA ILE A 4 5.86 -3.75 -14.03
C ILE A 4 5.13 -2.45 -14.37
N THR A 5 4.25 -2.51 -15.35
CA THR A 5 3.34 -1.40 -15.68
C THR A 5 2.27 -1.22 -14.59
N TRP A 6 1.58 -0.09 -14.62
CA TRP A 6 0.46 0.17 -13.72
C TRP A 6 -0.64 -0.89 -13.87
N ASP A 7 -1.04 -1.21 -15.10
CA ASP A 7 -2.12 -2.16 -15.36
C ASP A 7 -1.73 -3.57 -14.89
N GLU A 8 -0.49 -4.01 -15.14
CA GLU A 8 0.02 -5.28 -14.61
C GLU A 8 0.02 -5.33 -13.08
N MET A 9 0.33 -4.20 -12.42
CA MET A 9 0.29 -4.09 -10.95
C MET A 9 -1.14 -4.22 -10.42
N VAL A 10 -2.08 -3.48 -11.00
CA VAL A 10 -3.50 -3.52 -10.62
C VAL A 10 -4.07 -4.92 -10.82
N ASP A 11 -3.78 -5.54 -11.96
CA ASP A 11 -4.21 -6.90 -12.30
C ASP A 11 -3.66 -7.92 -11.29
N ALA A 12 -2.38 -7.83 -10.93
CA ALA A 12 -1.77 -8.72 -9.94
C ALA A 12 -2.35 -8.50 -8.54
N ALA A 13 -2.55 -7.25 -8.14
CA ALA A 13 -3.11 -6.87 -6.85
C ALA A 13 -4.54 -7.41 -6.66
N GLN A 14 -5.38 -7.30 -7.69
CA GLN A 14 -6.76 -7.76 -7.65
C GLN A 14 -6.87 -9.29 -7.63
N ARG A 15 -5.93 -10.02 -8.25
CA ARG A 15 -5.85 -11.49 -8.14
C ARG A 15 -5.42 -11.96 -6.76
N GLY A 16 -4.57 -11.20 -6.07
CA GLY A 16 -4.05 -11.55 -4.74
C GLY A 16 -5.06 -11.44 -3.60
N GLY A 17 -6.18 -10.73 -3.82
CA GLY A 17 -7.27 -10.59 -2.87
C GLY A 17 -7.67 -9.14 -2.63
N TRP A 18 -8.74 -8.94 -1.86
CA TRP A 18 -9.34 -7.62 -1.65
C TRP A 18 -8.59 -6.74 -0.63
N THR A 19 -7.54 -7.26 0.02
CA THR A 19 -6.76 -6.55 1.04
C THR A 19 -5.27 -6.53 0.75
N THR A 20 -4.60 -5.52 1.28
CA THR A 20 -3.14 -5.35 1.21
C THR A 20 -2.59 -4.82 2.53
N TYR A 21 -1.29 -4.96 2.75
CA TYR A 21 -0.58 -4.35 3.87
C TYR A 21 -0.14 -2.93 3.50
N LEU A 22 -0.57 -1.94 4.27
CA LEU A 22 -0.10 -0.56 4.19
C LEU A 22 0.95 -0.30 5.26
N GLY A 23 2.17 0.00 4.83
CA GLY A 23 3.25 0.53 5.64
C GLY A 23 3.22 2.06 5.70
N THR A 24 3.29 2.58 6.92
CA THR A 24 3.45 4.01 7.25
C THR A 24 4.54 4.16 8.31
N ALA A 25 5.13 5.34 8.45
CA ALA A 25 6.05 5.64 9.54
C ALA A 25 5.73 7.00 10.17
N ASP A 26 6.09 7.21 11.44
CA ASP A 26 6.02 8.53 12.06
C ASP A 26 7.16 9.45 11.58
N GLY A 27 7.23 10.68 12.11
CA GLY A 27 8.29 11.65 11.78
C GLY A 27 9.71 11.18 12.12
N ASP A 28 9.85 10.27 13.08
CA ASP A 28 11.13 9.66 13.47
C ASP A 28 11.44 8.37 12.70
N GLY A 29 10.57 7.96 11.75
CA GLY A 29 10.73 6.75 10.96
C GLY A 29 10.28 5.47 11.66
N ARG A 30 9.57 5.53 12.79
CA ARG A 30 9.06 4.31 13.45
C ARG A 30 7.92 3.69 12.62
N PRO A 31 8.06 2.42 12.20
CA PRO A 31 7.11 1.81 11.27
C PRO A 31 5.79 1.42 11.95
N HIS A 32 4.74 1.41 11.16
CA HIS A 32 3.43 0.86 11.49
C HIS A 32 2.83 0.23 10.23
N VAL A 33 2.45 -1.04 10.32
CA VAL A 33 1.80 -1.79 9.24
C VAL A 33 0.37 -2.10 9.63
N ALA A 34 -0.56 -1.92 8.70
CA ALA A 34 -1.95 -2.33 8.90
C ALA A 34 -2.59 -2.79 7.59
N VAL A 35 -3.59 -3.65 7.70
CA VAL A 35 -4.39 -4.10 6.55
C VAL A 35 -5.35 -3.00 6.11
N VAL A 36 -5.49 -2.81 4.79
CA VAL A 36 -6.46 -1.92 4.14
C VAL A 36 -7.06 -2.59 2.90
N ALA A 37 -8.22 -2.10 2.46
CA ALA A 37 -8.78 -2.41 1.14
C ALA A 37 -8.38 -1.30 0.16
N PRO A 38 -7.57 -1.59 -0.89
CA PRO A 38 -7.16 -0.60 -1.86
C PRO A 38 -8.20 -0.42 -2.98
N GLY A 39 -8.38 0.80 -3.45
CA GLY A 39 -9.00 1.14 -4.74
C GLY A 39 -7.93 1.65 -5.70
N PHE A 40 -8.15 1.47 -7.01
CA PHE A 40 -7.17 1.84 -8.04
C PHE A 40 -7.82 2.74 -9.09
N GLU A 41 -7.19 3.86 -9.42
CA GLU A 41 -7.68 4.79 -10.43
C GLU A 41 -6.52 5.63 -11.00
N HIS A 42 -6.32 5.61 -12.32
CA HIS A 42 -5.40 6.50 -13.05
C HIS A 42 -4.00 6.69 -12.39
N GLY A 43 -3.33 5.61 -11.97
CA GLY A 43 -2.01 5.70 -11.31
C GLY A 43 -2.05 6.00 -9.80
N THR A 44 -3.25 6.08 -9.21
CA THR A 44 -3.46 6.38 -7.79
C THR A 44 -4.03 5.16 -7.07
N ILE A 45 -3.48 4.88 -5.88
CA ILE A 45 -4.02 3.90 -4.94
C ILE A 45 -4.78 4.64 -3.84
N TRP A 46 -6.07 4.35 -3.73
CA TRP A 46 -6.96 4.88 -2.71
C TRP A 46 -7.12 3.89 -1.55
N PHE A 47 -7.28 4.37 -0.33
CA PHE A 47 -7.76 3.56 0.79
C PHE A 47 -8.52 4.45 1.78
N ALA A 48 -9.50 3.87 2.47
CA ALA A 48 -10.28 4.56 3.49
C ALA A 48 -9.86 4.13 4.90
N THR A 49 -9.81 5.07 5.83
CA THR A 49 -9.58 4.77 7.25
C THR A 49 -10.13 5.87 8.16
N ARG A 50 -10.20 5.59 9.46
CA ARG A 50 -10.59 6.59 10.46
C ARG A 50 -9.48 7.65 10.59
N ALA A 51 -9.85 8.93 10.62
CA ALA A 51 -8.92 10.05 10.81
C ALA A 51 -8.08 9.97 12.10
N SER A 52 -8.57 9.25 13.11
CA SER A 52 -7.91 8.97 14.39
C SER A 52 -6.93 7.78 14.35
N SER A 53 -6.86 7.04 13.25
CA SER A 53 -6.00 5.86 13.12
C SER A 53 -4.51 6.23 13.22
N LYS A 54 -3.67 5.27 13.66
CA LYS A 54 -2.21 5.48 13.72
C LYS A 54 -1.61 5.82 12.36
N LYS A 55 -2.08 5.20 11.28
CA LYS A 55 -1.68 5.55 9.90
C LYS A 55 -2.02 7.00 9.53
N CYS A 56 -3.20 7.54 9.88
CA CYS A 56 -3.49 8.96 9.65
C CYS A 56 -2.63 9.90 10.52
N ARG A 57 -2.30 9.51 11.76
CA ARG A 57 -1.37 10.30 12.58
C ARG A 57 0.03 10.32 11.95
N ASN A 58 0.53 9.16 11.55
CA ASN A 58 1.80 9.02 10.83
C ASN A 58 1.82 9.87 9.55
N LEU A 59 0.77 9.82 8.73
CA LEU A 59 0.69 10.57 7.46
C LEU A 59 0.66 12.10 7.62
N ARG A 60 0.33 12.61 8.82
CA ARG A 60 0.45 14.05 9.12
C ARG A 60 1.91 14.48 9.33
N GLU A 61 2.78 13.55 9.71
CA GLU A 61 4.19 13.81 10.00
C GLU A 61 5.11 13.34 8.86
N ASN A 62 4.72 12.26 8.16
CA ASN A 62 5.50 11.63 7.10
C ASN A 62 4.56 11.01 6.05
N THR A 63 4.57 11.55 4.84
CA THR A 63 3.65 11.16 3.76
C THR A 63 4.08 9.91 3.01
N ARG A 64 5.26 9.34 3.29
CA ARG A 64 5.78 8.17 2.57
C ARG A 64 5.02 6.91 2.96
N VAL A 65 4.57 6.16 1.97
CA VAL A 65 3.82 4.91 2.14
C VAL A 65 4.39 3.78 1.30
N ALA A 66 4.15 2.56 1.76
CA ALA A 66 4.38 1.34 1.00
C ALA A 66 3.15 0.44 1.06
N PHE A 67 2.83 -0.22 -0.05
CA PHE A 67 1.84 -1.28 -0.13
C PHE A 67 2.56 -2.59 -0.40
N HIS A 68 2.08 -3.68 0.21
CA HIS A 68 2.57 -5.03 -0.02
C HIS A 68 1.39 -6.00 -0.08
N TRP A 69 1.21 -6.68 -1.20
CA TRP A 69 0.17 -7.69 -1.36
C TRP A 69 0.70 -9.08 -0.94
N PRO A 70 -0.10 -9.89 -0.23
CA PRO A 70 0.24 -11.29 -0.05
C PRO A 70 0.28 -11.97 -1.42
N VAL A 71 1.39 -12.65 -1.73
CA VAL A 71 1.44 -13.56 -2.87
C VAL A 71 1.16 -14.99 -2.41
N GLY A 72 0.48 -15.76 -3.24
CA GLY A 72 0.18 -17.16 -2.95
C GLY A 72 1.45 -18.01 -2.93
N ASN A 73 1.40 -19.15 -2.23
CA ASN A 73 2.52 -20.08 -2.10
C ASN A 73 2.99 -20.69 -3.44
N SER A 74 2.21 -20.57 -4.51
CA SER A 74 2.59 -21.00 -5.87
C SER A 74 3.56 -20.04 -6.57
N ASP A 75 3.76 -18.82 -6.05
CA ASP A 75 4.47 -17.73 -6.74
C ASP A 75 5.79 -17.33 -6.03
N ALA A 76 6.60 -18.27 -5.53
CA ALA A 76 7.83 -17.95 -4.77
C ALA A 76 8.89 -17.11 -5.55
N PRO A 77 9.58 -16.14 -4.92
CA PRO A 77 9.09 -15.12 -4.01
C PRO A 77 8.78 -13.85 -4.84
N GLY A 78 7.73 -13.88 -5.65
CA GLY A 78 7.26 -12.66 -6.30
C GLY A 78 6.73 -11.74 -5.22
N GLU A 79 7.38 -10.63 -4.92
CA GLU A 79 6.75 -9.59 -4.11
C GLU A 79 5.98 -8.65 -5.03
N LEU A 80 4.72 -8.37 -4.69
CA LEU A 80 4.00 -7.25 -5.28
C LEU A 80 3.99 -6.12 -4.27
N ALA A 81 4.73 -5.07 -4.58
CA ALA A 81 4.84 -3.89 -3.74
C ALA A 81 4.77 -2.61 -4.56
N ALA A 82 4.24 -1.57 -3.93
CA ALA A 82 4.18 -0.22 -4.49
C ALA A 82 4.62 0.79 -3.43
N TRP A 83 5.33 1.83 -3.85
CA TRP A 83 5.77 2.93 -2.99
C TRP A 83 5.24 4.25 -3.53
N GLY A 84 4.93 5.17 -2.62
CA GLY A 84 4.43 6.49 -3.01
C GLY A 84 4.35 7.48 -1.87
N THR A 85 3.73 8.61 -2.15
CA THR A 85 3.37 9.64 -1.17
C THR A 85 1.85 9.74 -1.09
N ALA A 86 1.29 9.67 0.11
CA ALA A 86 -0.14 9.81 0.33
C ALA A 86 -0.53 11.26 0.64
N THR A 87 -1.66 11.68 0.08
CA THR A 87 -2.36 12.90 0.46
C THR A 87 -3.65 12.52 1.18
N MET A 88 -3.98 13.22 2.26
CA MET A 88 -5.28 13.04 2.93
C MET A 88 -6.31 13.97 2.29
N GLY A 89 -7.46 13.40 1.92
CA GLY A 89 -8.65 14.16 1.52
C GLY A 89 -9.48 14.64 2.71
#